data_AF-A0A3D9DVW0-F1
#
_entry.id   AF-A0A3D9DVW0-F1
#
_cell.length_a   1.000
_cell.length_b   1.000
_cell.length_c   1.000
_cell.angle_alpha   90.00
_cell.angle_beta   90.00
_cell.angle_gamma   90.00
#
_symmetry.space_group_name_H-M   'P 1'
#
loop_
_entity.id
_entity.type
_entity.pdbx_description
1 polymer ?
#
loop_
_entity_poly.entity_id
_entity_poly.type
_entity_poly.pdbx_seq_one_letter_code
_entity_poly.pdbx_strand_id
1 'polypeptide(L)' 'MTVRQADMPASDADRRVLEAVRQQQGLETLDQAAEFVLRRHLRKGIGRMGTPRGPRPVGRR' A
#
# COMPACT_ATOMS: atom_id res chain seq x y z
N MET A 1 -10.02 9.27 -18.06
CA MET A 1 -9.81 8.29 -16.99
C MET A 1 -10.99 8.38 -16.04
N THR A 2 -11.70 7.28 -15.78
CA THR A 2 -12.82 7.25 -14.84
C THR A 2 -12.32 6.89 -13.45
N VAL A 3 -12.32 7.85 -12.52
CA VAL A 3 -12.03 7.60 -11.10
C VAL A 3 -13.29 7.00 -10.47
N ARG A 4 -13.25 5.71 -10.11
CA ARG A 4 -14.30 5.09 -9.32
C ARG A 4 -14.11 5.47 -7.85
N GLN A 5 -14.99 6.31 -7.32
CA GLN A 5 -15.05 6.59 -5.89
C GLN A 5 -15.77 5.41 -5.20
N ALA A 6 -15.12 4.85 -4.17
CA ALA A 6 -15.71 3.84 -3.30
C ALA A 6 -15.94 4.50 -1.94
N ASP A 7 -17.20 4.54 -1.51
CA ASP A 7 -17.57 5.08 -0.21
C ASP A 7 -17.30 3.99 0.85
N MET A 8 -16.08 3.97 1.38
CA MET A 8 -15.71 3.05 2.46
C MET A 8 -15.86 3.76 3.80
N PRO A 9 -16.67 3.23 4.75
CA PRO A 9 -16.75 3.79 6.08
C PRO A 9 -15.42 3.54 6.80
N ALA A 10 -14.53 4.53 6.75
CA ALA A 10 -13.27 4.52 7.49
C ALA A 10 -13.58 4.74 8.98
N SER A 11 -13.04 3.90 9.86
CA SER A 11 -13.15 4.14 11.30
C SER A 11 -12.43 5.44 11.67
N ASP A 12 -12.78 6.04 12.81
CA ASP A 12 -12.07 7.23 13.30
C ASP A 12 -10.56 7.01 13.44
N ALA A 13 -10.15 5.77 13.73
CA ALA A 13 -8.75 5.39 13.79
C ALA A 13 -8.09 5.44 12.40
N ASP A 14 -8.76 4.92 11.38
CA ASP A 14 -8.28 4.97 9.99
C ASP A 14 -8.15 6.42 9.51
N ARG A 15 -9.12 7.27 9.86
CA ARG A 15 -9.08 8.69 9.52
C ARG A 15 -7.89 9.40 10.16
N ARG A 16 -7.56 9.09 11.42
CA ARG A 16 -6.37 9.64 12.10
C ARG A 16 -5.07 9.20 11.44
N VAL A 17 -4.98 7.94 11.01
CA VAL A 17 -3.80 7.42 10.30
C VAL A 17 -3.64 8.11 8.95
N LEU A 18 -4.72 8.23 8.17
CA LEU A 18 -4.68 8.92 6.87
C LEU A 18 -4.33 10.39 7.01
N GLU A 19 -4.82 11.07 8.04
CA GLU A 19 -4.47 12.46 8.34
C GLU A 19 -2.97 12.62 8.67
N ALA A 20 -2.41 11.71 9.46
CA ALA A 20 -0.98 11.70 9.76
C ALA A 20 -0.15 11.48 8.47
N VAL A 21 -0.57 10.55 7.60
CA VAL A 21 0.09 10.31 6.31
C VAL A 21 -0.02 11.52 5.40
N ARG A 22 -1.18 12.17 5.35
CA ARG A 22 -1.42 13.40 4.57
C ARG A 22 -0.40 14.47 4.91
N GLN A 23 -0.25 14.77 6.20
CA GLN A 23 0.69 15.80 6.67
C GLN A 23 2.15 15.40 6.44
N GLN A 24 2.52 14.14 6.71
CA GLN A 24 3.89 13.66 6.53
C GLN A 24 4.36 13.68 5.06
N GLN A 25 3.44 13.47 4.13
CA GLN A 25 3.74 13.40 2.69
C GLN A 25 3.38 14.69 1.94
N GLY A 26 2.86 15.71 2.64
CA GLY A 26 2.46 16.98 2.04
C GLY A 26 1.29 16.85 1.06
N LEU A 27 0.35 15.95 1.32
CA LEU A 27 -0.81 15.70 0.46
C LEU A 27 -1.96 16.65 0.80
N GLU A 28 -2.81 16.93 -0.18
CA GLU A 28 -3.88 17.92 -0.02
C GLU A 28 -5.14 17.28 0.58
N THR A 29 -5.43 16.03 0.20
CA THR A 29 -6.67 15.34 0.58
C THR A 29 -6.42 13.99 1.26
N LEU A 30 -7.41 13.53 2.02
CA LEU A 30 -7.39 12.19 2.62
C LEU A 30 -7.45 11.08 1.57
N ASP A 31 -8.13 11.32 0.43
CA ASP A 31 -8.18 10.39 -0.69
C ASP A 31 -6.79 10.16 -1.29
N GLN A 32 -6.01 11.23 -1.47
CA GLN A 32 -4.61 11.12 -1.91
C GLN A 32 -3.77 10.33 -0.90
N ALA A 33 -4.00 10.53 0.40
CA ALA A 33 -3.32 9.75 1.44
C ALA A 33 -3.71 8.27 1.42
N ALA A 34 -5.00 7.95 1.21
CA ALA A 34 -5.48 6.58 1.06
C ALA A 34 -4.83 5.91 -0.16
N GLU A 35 -4.81 6.60 -1.30
CA GLU A 35 -4.14 6.11 -2.50
C GLU A 35 -2.64 5.87 -2.27
N PHE A 36 -1.97 6.79 -1.58
CA PHE A 36 -0.55 6.65 -1.24
C PHE A 36 -0.29 5.39 -0.40
N VAL A 37 -1.09 5.15 0.64
CA VAL A 37 -0.97 3.97 1.52
C VAL A 37 -1.20 2.68 0.74
N LEU A 38 -2.23 2.66 -0.12
CA LEU A 38 -2.55 1.51 -0.98
C LEU A 38 -1.41 1.21 -1.96
N ARG A 39 -0.91 2.21 -2.69
CA ARG A 39 0.22 2.07 -3.62
C ARG A 39 1.48 1.58 -2.89
N ARG A 40 1.72 2.04 -1.66
CA ARG A 40 2.86 1.58 -0.83
C ARG A 40 2.70 0.12 -0.41
N HIS A 41 1.50 -0.29 -0.01
CA HIS A 41 1.21 -1.68 0.34
C HIS A 41 1.34 -2.62 -0.86
N LEU A 42 0.81 -2.23 -2.02
CA LEU A 42 0.92 -3.00 -3.25
C LEU A 42 2.39 -3.18 -3.65
N ARG A 43 3.22 -2.13 -3.59
CA ARG A 43 4.67 -2.24 -3.85
C ARG A 43 5.36 -3.21 -2.89
N LYS A 44 5.05 -3.16 -1.59
CA LYS A 44 5.59 -4.10 -0.59
C LYS A 44 5.11 -5.54 -0.81
N GLY A 45 3.83 -5.72 -1.18
CA GLY A 45 3.22 -7.01 -1.46
C GLY A 45 3.79 -7.67 -2.71
N ILE A 46 3.96 -6.89 -3.79
CA ILE A 46 4.61 -7.34 -5.04
C ILE A 46 6.07 -7.71 -4.77
N GLY A 47 6.80 -6.94 -3.95
CA GLY A 47 8.16 -7.29 -3.55
C GLY A 47 8.29 -8.63 -2.80
N ARG A 48 7.25 -9.04 -2.07
CA ARG A 48 7.20 -10.37 -1.42
C ARG A 48 6.78 -11.50 -2.35
N MET A 49 5.99 -11.22 -3.40
CA MET A 49 5.57 -12.21 -4.39
C MET A 49 6.58 -12.41 -5.52
N GLY A 50 7.44 -11.42 -5.78
CA GLY A 50 8.40 -11.43 -6.88
C GLY A 50 9.70 -12.21 -6.64
N THR A 51 9.87 -12.87 -5.49
CA THR A 51 10.95 -13.85 -5.32
C THR A 51 10.35 -15.25 -5.50
N PRO A 52 10.48 -15.89 -6.68
CA PRO A 52 10.50 -17.33 -6.69
C PRO A 52 11.63 -17.70 -5.73
N ARG A 53 11.33 -18.41 -4.64
CA ARG A 53 12.36 -19.22 -4.00
C ARG A 53 12.75 -20.23 -5.05
N GLY A 54 13.72 -19.86 -5.90
CA GLY A 54 14.32 -20.76 -6.87
C GLY A 54 14.76 -22.02 -6.15
N PRO A 55 14.81 -23.17 -6.84
CA PRO A 55 15.21 -24.42 -6.21
C PRO A 55 16.56 -24.18 -5.52
N ARG A 56 16.60 -24.41 -4.19
CA ARG A 56 17.86 -24.38 -3.46
C ARG A 56 18.80 -25.38 -4.13
N PRO A 57 20.08 -25.04 -4.39
CA PRO A 57 21.03 -26.01 -4.88
C PRO A 57 21.18 -27.09 -3.81
N VAL A 58 20.50 -28.22 -4.02
CA VAL A 58 20.81 -29.45 -3.29
C VAL A 58 22.16 -29.91 -3.84
N GLY A 59 23.19 -29.80 -3.00
CA GLY A 59 24.56 -30.06 -3.38
C GLY A 59 24.70 -31.40 -4.09
N ARG A 60 25.35 -31.37 -5.25
CA ARG A 60 25.80 -32.56 -5.97
C ARG A 60 26.90 -33.21 -5.11
N ARG A 61 26.67 -34.45 -4.69
CA ARG A 61 27.73 -35.35 -4.22
C ARG A 61 28.50 -35.89 -5.41
#